data_AF-A0A482XPW9-F1
#
_entry.id   AF-A0A482XPW9-F1
#
_cell.length_a   1.000
_cell.length_b   1.000
_cell.length_c   1.000
_cell.angle_alpha   90.00
_cell.angle_beta   90.00
_cell.angle_gamma   90.00
#
_symmetry.space_group_name_H-M   'P 1'
#
loop_
_entity.id
_entity.type
_entity.pdbx_description
1 polymer ?
#
loop_
_entity_poly.entity_id
_entity_poly.type
_entity_poly.pdbx_seq_one_letter_code
_entity_poly.pdbx_strand_id
1 'polypeptide(L)'
;MALKLLQFGSRAIRNFSQKSAPYIADKIQEEGMNELCLVVNENDEVLGHANKRECHLVKPNGDIPLHRAFSVFVFNSNNEMLLQKRSLSKVTFPGFVSNACCSHPLYEFDEERVEQDATGVKVAAGRRLNHELGIPRIHTQPDSLHYLTRIHYKSVGDGMWGEHEIDYILILHKDLPIVPNENEVSDVYYVGQKQLDSFLNNLDAPLTPWFASILKSKKLHHWWNNLHRLDSVMEHDKIHKL
;
A
#
# COMPACT_ATOMS: atom_id res chain seq x y z
N MET A 1 27.11 3.60 -11.28
CA MET A 1 26.53 2.25 -11.31
C MET A 1 25.17 2.35 -11.98
N ALA A 2 25.02 1.76 -13.16
CA ALA A 2 23.86 1.98 -14.03
C ALA A 2 22.64 1.18 -13.57
N LEU A 3 21.52 1.87 -13.33
CA LEU A 3 20.19 1.26 -13.19
C LEU A 3 19.83 0.54 -14.49
N LYS A 4 19.48 -0.73 -14.41
CA LYS A 4 18.80 -1.44 -15.51
C LYS A 4 17.33 -1.02 -15.51
N LEU A 5 16.97 -0.10 -16.39
CA LEU A 5 15.62 -0.04 -16.93
C LEU A 5 15.43 -1.29 -17.80
N LEU A 6 14.63 -2.25 -17.34
CA LEU A 6 14.21 -3.39 -18.14
C LEU A 6 13.14 -2.92 -19.13
N GLN A 7 13.57 -2.61 -20.35
CA GLN A 7 12.70 -2.76 -21.52
C GLN A 7 12.31 -4.24 -21.65
N PHE A 8 11.03 -4.50 -21.96
CA PHE A 8 10.48 -5.82 -22.19
C PHE A 8 11.36 -6.64 -23.15
N GLY A 9 12.07 -7.62 -22.60
CA GLY A 9 12.89 -8.57 -23.32
C GLY A 9 13.13 -9.80 -22.45
N SER A 10 12.70 -10.96 -22.94
CA SER A 10 12.77 -12.27 -22.28
C SER A 10 14.06 -12.48 -21.50
N ARG A 11 13.97 -12.75 -20.18
CA ARG A 11 15.10 -13.27 -19.40
C ARG A 11 14.72 -14.43 -18.50
N ALA A 12 15.35 -15.56 -18.85
CA ALA A 12 15.78 -16.71 -18.05
C ALA A 12 15.07 -17.00 -16.72
N ILE A 13 14.32 -18.11 -16.73
CA ILE A 13 13.79 -18.84 -15.59
C ILE A 13 14.95 -19.19 -14.63
N ARG A 14 14.90 -18.66 -13.41
CA ARG A 14 15.61 -19.23 -12.26
C ARG A 14 14.59 -19.94 -11.39
N ASN A 15 14.56 -21.26 -11.46
CA ASN A 15 13.79 -22.09 -10.53
C ASN A 15 14.40 -21.95 -9.13
N PHE A 16 13.77 -21.18 -8.26
CA PHE A 16 13.96 -21.32 -6.82
C PHE A 16 13.02 -22.43 -6.34
N SER A 17 13.62 -23.58 -6.01
CA SER A 17 12.96 -24.65 -5.27
C SER A 17 12.31 -24.05 -4.02
N GLN A 18 10.98 -24.19 -3.91
CA GLN A 18 10.23 -23.96 -2.68
C GLN A 18 10.80 -24.89 -1.60
N LYS A 19 11.60 -24.31 -0.71
CA LYS A 19 11.76 -24.82 0.65
C LYS A 19 11.30 -23.71 1.57
N SER A 20 10.22 -23.98 2.29
CA SER A 20 9.71 -23.15 3.39
C SER A 20 10.83 -23.00 4.43
N ALA A 21 11.57 -21.90 4.34
CA ALA A 21 12.49 -21.51 5.40
C ALA A 21 11.65 -21.05 6.60
N PRO A 22 12.04 -21.40 7.83
CA PRO A 22 11.36 -20.93 9.03
C PRO A 22 11.38 -19.40 9.06
N TYR A 23 10.23 -18.80 9.44
CA TYR A 23 10.04 -17.37 9.65
C TYR A 23 11.07 -16.86 10.66
N ILE A 24 12.19 -16.32 10.17
CA ILE A 24 13.05 -15.45 10.95
C ILE A 24 12.50 -14.07 10.68
N ALA A 25 11.71 -13.53 11.62
CA ALA A 25 11.26 -12.16 11.54
C ALA A 25 12.50 -11.28 11.35
N ASP A 26 12.58 -10.59 10.22
CA ASP A 26 13.61 -9.59 10.00
C ASP A 26 13.53 -8.59 11.17
N LYS A 27 14.66 -8.34 11.83
CA LYS A 27 14.68 -7.55 13.08
C LYS A 27 14.05 -6.17 12.90
N ILE A 28 14.15 -5.59 11.70
CA ILE A 28 13.57 -4.28 11.39
C ILE A 28 12.03 -4.39 11.31
N GLN A 29 11.51 -5.45 10.70
CA GLN A 29 10.06 -5.69 10.64
C GLN A 29 9.48 -5.99 12.04
N GLU A 30 10.24 -6.69 12.88
CA GLU A 30 9.86 -6.96 14.27
C GLU A 30 9.88 -5.69 15.14
N GLU A 31 10.88 -4.81 14.97
CA GLU A 31 10.90 -3.49 15.63
C GLU A 31 9.72 -2.63 15.19
N GLY A 32 9.41 -2.63 13.89
CA GLY A 32 8.26 -1.93 13.31
C GLY A 32 6.90 -2.42 13.83
N MET A 33 6.83 -3.60 14.45
CA MET A 33 5.58 -4.08 15.06
C MET A 33 5.18 -3.34 16.35
N ASN A 34 6.09 -2.53 16.90
CA ASN A 34 5.81 -1.68 18.06
C ASN A 34 5.27 -0.30 17.69
N GLU A 35 5.30 0.09 16.40
CA GLU A 35 4.71 1.34 15.90
C GLU A 35 3.23 1.44 16.35
N LEU A 36 2.79 2.63 16.76
CA LEU A 36 1.43 2.84 17.25
C LEU A 36 0.49 3.24 16.11
N CYS A 37 -0.48 2.39 15.77
CA CYS A 37 -1.52 2.69 14.79
C CYS A 37 -2.68 3.45 15.46
N LEU A 38 -3.41 4.26 14.68
CA LEU A 38 -4.65 4.88 15.14
C LEU A 38 -5.80 3.87 15.08
N VAL A 39 -6.36 3.50 16.23
CA VAL A 39 -7.55 2.64 16.32
C VAL A 39 -8.79 3.50 16.11
N VAL A 40 -9.68 3.08 15.23
CA VAL A 40 -10.86 3.87 14.82
C VAL A 40 -12.14 3.04 14.89
N ASN A 41 -13.29 3.72 14.87
CA ASN A 41 -14.58 3.07 14.64
C ASN A 41 -14.95 3.02 13.14
N GLU A 42 -16.12 2.47 12.80
CA GLU A 42 -16.56 2.36 11.39
C GLU A 42 -16.83 3.71 10.71
N ASN A 43 -16.99 4.79 11.48
CA ASN A 43 -17.12 6.15 10.96
C ASN A 43 -15.77 6.84 10.80
N ASP A 44 -14.67 6.11 11.00
CA ASP A 44 -13.30 6.63 10.99
C ASP A 44 -13.04 7.68 12.08
N GLU A 45 -13.69 7.57 13.24
CA GLU A 45 -13.40 8.41 14.41
C GLU A 45 -12.33 7.72 15.27
N VAL A 46 -11.29 8.46 15.66
CA VAL A 46 -10.19 7.93 16.47
C VAL A 46 -10.68 7.59 17.88
N LEU A 47 -10.53 6.33 18.27
CA LEU A 47 -10.87 5.82 19.61
C LEU A 47 -9.64 5.77 20.54
N GLY A 48 -8.44 5.73 19.95
CA GLY A 48 -7.18 5.61 20.66
C GLY A 48 -6.09 5.05 19.76
N HIS A 49 -5.20 4.25 20.35
CA HIS A 49 -4.10 3.62 19.64
C HIS A 49 -3.84 2.21 20.16
N ALA A 50 -3.21 1.40 19.32
CA ALA A 50 -2.67 0.10 19.67
C ALA A 50 -1.38 -0.12 18.86
N ASN A 51 -0.50 -0.98 19.33
CA ASN A 51 0.68 -1.30 18.53
C ASN A 51 0.27 -2.05 17.26
N LYS A 52 1.11 -1.95 16.23
CA LYS A 52 0.89 -2.58 14.93
C LYS A 52 0.67 -4.08 15.05
N ARG A 53 1.39 -4.76 15.94
CA ARG A 53 1.19 -6.19 16.23
C ARG A 53 -0.27 -6.50 16.60
N GLU A 54 -0.82 -5.78 17.57
CA GLU A 54 -2.20 -5.95 18.02
C GLU A 54 -3.21 -5.62 16.92
N CYS A 55 -2.92 -4.60 16.10
CA CYS A 55 -3.78 -4.18 14.99
C CYS A 55 -3.83 -5.21 13.84
N HIS A 56 -2.88 -6.13 13.75
CA HIS A 56 -2.79 -7.11 12.66
C HIS A 56 -2.92 -8.56 13.15
N LEU A 57 -2.88 -8.82 14.46
CA LEU A 57 -3.04 -10.16 15.01
C LEU A 57 -4.50 -10.61 14.91
N VAL A 58 -4.73 -11.72 14.24
CA VAL A 58 -6.04 -12.37 14.14
C VAL A 58 -6.35 -13.06 15.47
N LYS A 59 -7.41 -12.60 16.15
CA LYS A 59 -7.89 -13.19 17.41
C LYS A 59 -8.52 -14.57 17.13
N PRO A 60 -8.68 -15.44 18.16
CA PRO A 60 -9.30 -16.76 17.98
C PRO A 60 -10.70 -16.76 17.36
N ASN A 61 -11.46 -15.66 17.53
CA ASN A 61 -12.78 -15.46 16.95
C ASN A 61 -12.73 -14.85 15.53
N GLY A 62 -11.53 -14.64 14.96
CA GLY A 62 -11.32 -14.00 13.66
C GLY A 62 -11.33 -12.47 13.69
N ASP A 63 -11.43 -11.84 14.88
CA ASP A 63 -11.42 -10.38 14.99
C ASP A 63 -10.03 -9.78 14.89
N ILE A 64 -9.98 -8.58 14.34
CA ILE A 64 -8.79 -7.76 14.16
C ILE A 64 -9.22 -6.32 14.52
N PRO A 65 -8.50 -5.58 15.37
CA PRO A 65 -8.84 -4.18 15.67
C PRO A 65 -8.90 -3.33 14.40
N LEU A 66 -9.99 -2.56 14.24
CA LEU A 66 -10.11 -1.62 13.14
C LEU A 66 -9.16 -0.44 13.36
N HIS A 67 -8.32 -0.15 12.37
CA HIS A 67 -7.35 0.93 12.44
C HIS A 67 -7.28 1.73 11.13
N ARG A 68 -6.79 2.96 11.19
CA ARG A 68 -6.65 3.84 10.03
C ARG A 68 -5.42 3.45 9.21
N ALA A 69 -5.56 3.43 7.90
CA ALA A 69 -4.50 3.10 6.95
C ALA A 69 -4.54 3.99 5.71
N PHE A 70 -3.57 3.82 4.82
CA PHE A 70 -3.60 4.41 3.48
C PHE A 70 -3.00 3.49 2.41
N SER A 71 -3.49 3.69 1.19
CA SER A 71 -3.03 3.07 -0.04
C SER A 71 -2.70 4.14 -1.06
N VAL A 72 -1.43 4.26 -1.42
CA VAL A 72 -0.95 5.16 -2.47
C VAL A 72 -0.93 4.45 -3.81
N PHE A 73 -1.53 5.08 -4.82
CA PHE A 73 -1.44 4.73 -6.22
C PHE A 73 -0.59 5.78 -6.92
N VAL A 74 0.59 5.38 -7.40
CA VAL A 74 1.50 6.26 -8.13
C VAL A 74 1.35 6.02 -9.62
N PHE A 75 1.17 7.08 -10.40
CA PHE A 75 1.16 7.05 -11.86
C PHE A 75 2.28 7.92 -12.41
N ASN A 76 2.97 7.45 -13.45
CA ASN A 76 3.95 8.26 -14.18
C ASN A 76 3.27 9.10 -15.27
N SER A 77 4.02 9.95 -15.98
CA SER A 77 3.47 10.81 -17.04
C SER A 77 2.92 10.06 -18.26
N ASN A 78 3.24 8.77 -18.42
CA ASN A 78 2.65 7.88 -19.41
C ASN A 78 1.32 7.26 -18.94
N ASN A 79 0.81 7.66 -17.77
CA ASN A 79 -0.32 7.04 -17.07
C ASN A 79 -0.09 5.54 -16.81
N GLU A 80 1.15 5.11 -16.58
CA GLU A 80 1.45 3.75 -16.10
C GLU A 80 1.47 3.77 -14.58
N MET A 81 0.85 2.77 -13.96
CA MET A 81 0.77 2.65 -12.51
C MET A 81 1.99 1.90 -11.97
N LEU A 82 2.58 2.44 -10.90
CA LEU A 82 3.60 1.75 -10.12
C LEU A 82 2.96 0.69 -9.23
N LEU A 83 3.41 -0.54 -9.40
CA LEU A 83 3.14 -1.67 -8.52
C LEU A 83 4.41 -2.03 -7.76
N GLN A 84 4.25 -2.55 -6.54
CA GLN A 84 5.34 -3.16 -5.78
C GLN A 84 5.06 -4.63 -5.53
N LYS A 85 6.11 -5.45 -5.49
CA LYS A 85 6.10 -6.77 -4.87
C LYS A 85 6.69 -6.63 -3.47
N ARG A 86 5.89 -6.97 -2.47
CA ARG A 86 6.29 -6.97 -1.06
C ARG A 86 7.47 -7.91 -0.86
N SER A 87 8.47 -7.50 -0.09
CA SER A 87 9.60 -8.38 0.27
C SER A 87 9.10 -9.65 0.98
N LEU A 88 9.93 -10.68 1.01
CA LEU A 88 9.65 -11.87 1.81
C LEU A 88 9.80 -11.63 3.33
N SER A 89 10.40 -10.50 3.72
CA SER A 89 10.60 -10.12 5.12
C SER A 89 9.33 -9.54 5.75
N LYS A 90 8.36 -9.07 4.96
CA LYS A 90 7.10 -8.50 5.47
C LYS A 90 6.35 -9.51 6.33
N VAL A 91 5.77 -9.04 7.44
CA VAL A 91 4.95 -9.90 8.32
C VAL A 91 3.62 -10.25 7.66
N THR A 92 2.88 -9.24 7.16
CA THR A 92 1.64 -9.47 6.41
C THR A 92 1.93 -9.57 4.91
N PHE A 93 1.36 -10.60 4.26
CA PHE A 93 1.42 -10.82 2.81
C PHE A 93 2.83 -10.73 2.18
N PRO A 94 3.83 -11.47 2.68
CA PRO A 94 5.18 -11.49 2.09
C PRO A 94 5.15 -12.04 0.66
N GLY A 95 5.83 -11.35 -0.28
CA GLY A 95 5.90 -11.77 -1.68
C GLY A 95 4.66 -11.44 -2.53
N PHE A 96 3.64 -10.80 -1.96
CA PHE A 96 2.44 -10.40 -2.69
C PHE A 96 2.68 -9.11 -3.48
N VAL A 97 2.00 -8.97 -4.62
CA VAL A 97 1.98 -7.73 -5.41
C VAL A 97 0.82 -6.83 -4.98
N SER A 98 1.10 -5.52 -4.93
CA SER A 98 0.16 -4.48 -4.48
C SER A 98 0.37 -3.17 -5.25
N ASN A 99 -0.50 -2.19 -4.98
CA ASN A 99 -0.26 -0.79 -5.37
C ASN A 99 1.00 -0.23 -4.70
N ALA A 100 1.43 0.97 -5.15
CA ALA A 100 2.77 1.50 -4.90
C ALA A 100 3.24 1.48 -3.44
N CYS A 101 2.41 1.90 -2.48
CA CYS A 101 2.78 1.90 -1.06
C CYS A 101 1.52 1.83 -0.19
N CYS A 102 1.53 0.96 0.83
CA CYS A 102 0.42 0.81 1.78
C CYS A 102 0.98 0.75 3.19
N SER A 103 0.45 1.57 4.09
CA SER A 103 0.89 1.62 5.49
C SER A 103 -0.08 2.44 6.34
N HIS A 104 0.40 2.95 7.48
CA HIS A 104 -0.42 3.55 8.53
C HIS A 104 0.11 4.94 8.89
N PRO A 105 -0.79 5.92 9.12
CA PRO A 105 -0.43 7.06 9.97
C PRO A 105 -0.08 6.56 11.37
N LEU A 106 0.89 7.19 12.01
CA LEU A 106 1.35 6.79 13.35
C LEU A 106 0.80 7.74 14.42
N TYR A 107 0.28 7.14 15.49
CA TYR A 107 -0.28 7.87 16.62
C TYR A 107 0.77 8.69 17.35
N GLU A 108 2.06 8.34 17.30
CA GLU A 108 3.13 9.08 17.98
C GLU A 108 3.55 10.37 17.27
N PHE A 109 3.14 10.56 16.01
CA PHE A 109 3.50 11.75 15.22
C PHE A 109 2.31 12.71 15.12
N ASP A 110 2.40 13.85 15.81
CA ASP A 110 1.34 14.87 15.85
C ASP A 110 0.90 15.32 14.45
N GLU A 111 1.86 15.47 13.54
CA GLU A 111 1.65 15.86 12.15
C GLU A 111 0.84 14.81 11.37
N GLU A 112 0.96 13.53 11.73
CA GLU A 112 0.22 12.42 11.10
C GLU A 112 -1.18 12.24 11.69
N ARG A 113 -1.50 12.95 12.78
CA ARG A 113 -2.84 12.97 13.40
C ARG A 113 -3.71 14.14 12.93
N VAL A 114 -3.22 15.00 12.04
CA VAL A 114 -3.99 16.14 11.50
C VAL A 114 -5.06 15.62 10.53
N GLU A 115 -6.34 15.74 10.90
CA GLU A 115 -7.45 15.20 10.09
C GLU A 115 -7.87 16.12 8.93
N GLN A 116 -7.69 17.44 9.08
CA GLN A 116 -8.06 18.43 8.08
C GLN A 116 -7.45 18.07 6.70
N ASP A 117 -8.30 17.97 5.69
CA ASP A 117 -7.94 17.65 4.30
C ASP A 117 -7.08 16.37 4.14
N ALA A 118 -7.24 15.42 5.06
CA ALA A 118 -6.45 14.19 5.18
C ALA A 118 -4.93 14.45 5.29
N THR A 119 -4.53 15.60 5.85
CA THR A 119 -3.14 16.05 5.90
C THR A 119 -2.23 15.03 6.58
N GLY A 120 -2.62 14.51 7.74
CA GLY A 120 -1.79 13.59 8.49
C GLY A 120 -1.55 12.26 7.78
N VAL A 121 -2.57 11.75 7.10
CA VAL A 121 -2.45 10.56 6.25
C VAL A 121 -1.52 10.82 5.06
N LYS A 122 -1.59 12.00 4.43
CA LYS A 122 -0.68 12.39 3.34
C LYS A 122 0.77 12.55 3.82
N VAL A 123 0.99 13.08 5.02
CA VAL A 123 2.31 13.15 5.67
C VAL A 123 2.88 11.74 5.88
N ALA A 124 2.06 10.83 6.42
CA ALA A 124 2.43 9.43 6.63
C ALA A 124 2.77 8.72 5.30
N ALA A 125 1.99 8.96 4.25
CA ALA A 125 2.27 8.47 2.91
C ALA A 125 3.61 9.00 2.38
N GLY A 126 3.91 10.28 2.56
CA GLY A 126 5.21 10.86 2.20
C GLY A 126 6.39 10.21 2.94
N ARG A 127 6.21 9.90 4.23
CA ARG A 127 7.20 9.14 5.03
C ARG A 127 7.43 7.74 4.48
N ARG A 128 6.36 6.99 4.18
CA ARG A 128 6.47 5.58 3.77
C ARG A 128 6.90 5.42 2.31
N LEU A 129 6.47 6.30 1.40
CA LEU A 129 7.01 6.37 0.03
C LEU A 129 8.52 6.59 0.03
N ASN A 130 9.03 7.42 0.96
CA ASN A 130 10.47 7.60 1.12
C ASN A 130 11.16 6.36 1.69
N HIS A 131 10.57 5.74 2.71
CA HIS A 131 11.15 4.57 3.37
C HIS A 131 11.15 3.30 2.50
N GLU A 132 10.04 3.02 1.80
CA GLU A 132 9.85 1.78 1.02
C GLU A 132 10.43 1.89 -0.39
N LEU A 133 10.23 3.03 -1.06
CA LEU A 133 10.56 3.23 -2.47
C LEU A 133 11.71 4.21 -2.71
N GLY A 134 12.29 4.78 -1.65
CA GLY A 134 13.39 5.74 -1.75
C GLY A 134 12.99 7.09 -2.36
N ILE A 135 11.70 7.37 -2.51
CA ILE A 135 11.21 8.62 -3.14
C ILE A 135 11.55 9.79 -2.21
N PRO A 136 12.33 10.80 -2.65
CA PRO A 136 12.64 11.95 -1.80
C PRO A 136 11.39 12.72 -1.40
N ARG A 137 11.28 13.11 -0.11
CA ARG A 137 10.09 13.77 0.45
C ARG A 137 9.68 15.05 -0.26
N ILE A 138 10.60 15.75 -0.92
CA ILE A 138 10.28 16.94 -1.74
C ILE A 138 9.26 16.63 -2.86
N HIS A 139 9.16 15.37 -3.29
CA HIS A 139 8.20 14.96 -4.31
C HIS A 139 6.85 14.51 -3.74
N THR A 140 6.75 14.30 -2.44
CA THR A 140 5.59 13.69 -1.76
C THR A 140 5.04 14.57 -0.63
N GLN A 141 5.14 15.89 -0.81
CA GLN A 141 4.49 16.86 0.08
C GLN A 141 2.97 16.67 0.05
N PRO A 142 2.23 16.95 1.14
CA PRO A 142 0.79 16.69 1.21
C PRO A 142 -0.02 17.22 0.01
N ASP A 143 0.29 18.42 -0.49
CA ASP A 143 -0.40 19.04 -1.63
C ASP A 143 -0.21 18.29 -2.96
N SER A 144 0.79 17.41 -3.05
CA SER A 144 1.03 16.57 -4.24
C SER A 144 0.23 15.27 -4.25
N LEU A 145 -0.37 14.92 -3.12
CA LEU A 145 -1.15 13.69 -2.94
C LEU A 145 -2.65 14.03 -2.99
N HIS A 146 -3.33 13.53 -4.01
CA HIS A 146 -4.78 13.65 -4.11
C HIS A 146 -5.44 12.62 -3.20
N TYR A 147 -6.24 13.06 -2.24
CA TYR A 147 -7.08 12.18 -1.42
C TYR A 147 -8.39 11.92 -2.16
N LEU A 148 -8.69 10.65 -2.46
CA LEU A 148 -9.82 10.27 -3.30
C LEU A 148 -11.02 9.88 -2.45
N THR A 149 -10.88 8.86 -1.59
CA THR A 149 -11.97 8.31 -0.79
C THR A 149 -11.41 7.39 0.29
N ARG A 150 -12.29 6.78 1.08
CA ARG A 150 -11.95 5.74 2.07
C ARG A 150 -12.59 4.40 1.72
N ILE A 151 -11.88 3.33 2.01
CA ILE A 151 -12.35 1.96 1.82
C ILE A 151 -12.24 1.22 3.15
N HIS A 152 -13.35 0.67 3.63
CA HIS A 152 -13.39 -0.26 4.76
C HIS A 152 -13.30 -1.69 4.24
N TYR A 153 -12.25 -2.42 4.63
CA TYR A 153 -12.09 -3.82 4.26
C TYR A 153 -11.52 -4.64 5.43
N LYS A 154 -11.69 -5.96 5.36
CA LYS A 154 -11.10 -6.92 6.31
C LYS A 154 -10.56 -8.15 5.57
N SER A 155 -9.36 -8.59 5.95
CA SER A 155 -8.77 -9.85 5.49
C SER A 155 -8.09 -10.55 6.66
N VAL A 156 -8.35 -11.84 6.84
CA VAL A 156 -7.69 -12.64 7.89
C VAL A 156 -6.31 -13.16 7.47
N GLY A 157 -5.83 -12.82 6.27
CA GLY A 157 -4.52 -13.21 5.76
C GLY A 157 -4.25 -14.71 5.85
N ASP A 158 -3.21 -15.09 6.61
CA ASP A 158 -2.81 -16.48 6.83
C ASP A 158 -3.50 -17.14 8.05
N GLY A 159 -4.42 -16.41 8.71
CA GLY A 159 -5.13 -16.84 9.91
C GLY A 159 -4.43 -16.46 11.22
N MET A 160 -3.15 -16.04 11.18
CA MET A 160 -2.43 -15.46 12.31
C MET A 160 -2.31 -13.94 12.16
N TRP A 161 -2.01 -13.47 10.95
CA TRP A 161 -1.85 -12.07 10.63
C TRP A 161 -2.83 -11.65 9.53
N GLY A 162 -3.49 -10.52 9.73
CA GLY A 162 -4.48 -9.98 8.81
C GLY A 162 -4.54 -8.45 8.86
N GLU A 163 -5.57 -7.91 8.21
CA GLU A 163 -5.82 -6.48 8.05
C GLU A 163 -7.30 -6.21 8.33
N HIS A 164 -7.58 -5.09 9.01
CA HIS A 164 -8.93 -4.56 9.18
C HIS A 164 -8.84 -3.05 9.27
N GLU A 165 -9.14 -2.38 8.16
CA GLU A 165 -8.69 -1.01 7.97
C GLU A 165 -9.81 -0.10 7.44
N ILE A 166 -9.79 1.16 7.87
CA ILE A 166 -10.31 2.28 7.07
C ILE A 166 -9.14 2.82 6.25
N ASP A 167 -9.10 2.44 4.98
CA ASP A 167 -8.00 2.70 4.06
C ASP A 167 -8.24 3.96 3.23
N TYR A 168 -7.39 4.97 3.41
CA TYR A 168 -7.40 6.20 2.63
C TYR A 168 -6.73 5.99 1.28
N ILE A 169 -7.49 6.23 0.21
CA ILE A 169 -6.98 6.11 -1.16
C ILE A 169 -6.33 7.42 -1.57
N LEU A 170 -5.02 7.36 -1.82
CA LEU A 170 -4.21 8.50 -2.27
C LEU A 170 -3.68 8.27 -3.68
N ILE A 171 -3.70 9.31 -4.52
CA ILE A 171 -3.09 9.28 -5.86
C ILE A 171 -1.95 10.30 -5.95
N LEU A 172 -0.82 9.86 -6.49
CA LEU A 172 0.31 10.71 -6.87
C LEU A 172 0.60 10.50 -8.36
N HIS A 173 0.39 11.53 -9.18
CA HIS A 173 0.65 11.46 -10.63
C HIS A 173 1.90 12.28 -10.96
N LYS A 174 3.06 11.61 -11.03
CA LYS A 174 4.36 12.25 -11.15
C LYS A 174 5.44 11.24 -11.58
N ASP A 175 6.42 11.70 -12.37
CA ASP A 175 7.65 10.95 -12.61
C ASP A 175 8.58 11.06 -11.39
N LEU A 176 8.98 9.91 -10.83
CA LEU A 176 9.69 9.84 -9.56
C LEU A 176 10.98 9.00 -9.68
N PRO A 177 12.06 9.40 -9.00
CA PRO A 177 13.19 8.51 -8.79
C PRO A 177 12.80 7.42 -7.77
N ILE A 178 12.99 6.15 -8.14
CA ILE A 178 12.66 4.99 -7.31
C ILE A 178 13.95 4.23 -6.97
N VAL A 179 14.20 4.06 -5.68
CA VAL A 179 15.29 3.25 -5.12
C VAL A 179 14.70 2.43 -3.98
N PRO A 180 14.15 1.24 -4.26
CA PRO A 180 13.42 0.47 -3.25
C PRO A 180 14.32 0.00 -2.11
N ASN A 181 13.75 -0.03 -0.90
CA ASN A 181 14.35 -0.70 0.24
C ASN A 181 14.07 -2.20 0.12
N GLU A 182 15.11 -3.02 -0.06
CA GLU A 182 14.99 -4.47 -0.29
C GLU A 182 14.31 -5.22 0.87
N ASN A 183 14.36 -4.68 2.09
CA ASN A 183 13.64 -5.24 3.23
C ASN A 183 12.13 -5.01 3.17
N GLU A 184 11.66 -4.06 2.35
CA GLU A 184 10.24 -3.72 2.20
C GLU A 184 9.68 -4.20 0.86
N VAL A 185 10.48 -4.08 -0.21
CA VAL A 185 10.06 -4.26 -1.60
C VAL A 185 11.08 -5.10 -2.34
N SER A 186 10.66 -6.23 -2.92
CA SER A 186 11.55 -7.08 -3.74
C SER A 186 11.61 -6.62 -5.20
N ASP A 187 10.51 -6.11 -5.73
CA ASP A 187 10.39 -5.73 -7.14
C ASP A 187 9.41 -4.56 -7.31
N VAL A 188 9.59 -3.79 -8.39
CA VAL A 188 8.68 -2.73 -8.80
C VAL A 188 8.36 -2.86 -10.28
N TYR A 189 7.14 -2.48 -10.66
CA TYR A 189 6.66 -2.55 -12.05
C TYR A 189 5.89 -1.28 -12.40
N TYR A 190 6.16 -0.70 -13.57
CA TYR A 190 5.23 0.24 -14.19
C TYR A 190 4.36 -0.52 -15.18
N VAL A 191 3.04 -0.44 -15.00
CA VAL A 191 2.07 -1.17 -15.81
C VAL A 191 1.05 -0.20 -16.36
N GLY A 192 0.96 -0.11 -17.68
CA GLY A 192 -0.08 0.66 -18.37
C GLY A 192 -1.45 -0.01 -18.25
N GLN A 193 -2.51 0.79 -18.29
CA GLN A 193 -3.89 0.30 -18.11
C GLN A 193 -4.26 -0.82 -19.10
N LYS A 194 -3.82 -0.72 -20.36
CA LYS A 194 -4.09 -1.71 -21.41
C LYS A 194 -3.33 -3.03 -21.21
N GLN A 195 -2.21 -2.98 -20.49
CA GLN A 195 -1.35 -4.13 -20.21
C GLN A 195 -1.71 -4.81 -18.89
N LEU A 196 -2.52 -4.18 -18.04
CA LEU A 196 -2.79 -4.64 -16.68
C LEU A 196 -3.29 -6.08 -16.63
N ASP A 197 -4.31 -6.44 -17.41
CA ASP A 197 -4.86 -7.81 -17.40
C ASP A 197 -3.82 -8.84 -17.85
N SER A 198 -3.05 -8.52 -18.90
CA SER A 198 -1.98 -9.39 -19.39
C SER A 198 -0.86 -9.53 -18.37
N PHE A 199 -0.47 -8.44 -17.70
CA PHE A 199 0.51 -8.44 -16.63
C PHE A 199 0.05 -9.33 -15.48
N LEU A 200 -1.17 -9.14 -14.99
CA LEU A 200 -1.74 -9.90 -13.87
C LEU A 200 -1.88 -11.39 -14.19
N ASN A 201 -2.29 -11.75 -15.42
CA ASN A 201 -2.41 -13.15 -15.85
C ASN A 201 -1.06 -13.88 -15.95
N ASN A 202 0.03 -13.15 -16.18
CA ASN A 202 1.38 -13.70 -16.27
C ASN A 202 2.18 -13.51 -14.97
N LEU A 203 1.56 -12.96 -13.92
CA LEU A 203 2.22 -12.67 -12.67
C LEU A 203 2.39 -13.94 -11.83
N ASP A 204 3.64 -14.33 -11.58
CA ASP A 204 3.99 -15.41 -10.65
C ASP A 204 4.06 -14.90 -9.20
N ALA A 205 2.96 -14.31 -8.74
CA ALA A 205 2.79 -13.83 -7.38
C ALA A 205 1.30 -13.58 -7.08
N PRO A 206 0.83 -13.83 -5.85
CA PRO A 206 -0.53 -13.46 -5.45
C PRO A 206 -0.68 -11.94 -5.34
N LEU A 207 -1.91 -11.45 -5.50
CA LEU A 207 -2.26 -10.07 -5.21
C LEU A 207 -2.69 -9.90 -3.76
N THR A 208 -2.32 -8.77 -3.18
CA THR A 208 -2.85 -8.35 -1.88
C THR A 208 -4.37 -8.21 -1.93
N PRO A 209 -5.09 -8.56 -0.84
CA PRO A 209 -6.55 -8.65 -0.85
C PRO A 209 -7.24 -7.31 -1.13
N TRP A 210 -6.71 -6.20 -0.61
CA TRP A 210 -7.24 -4.87 -0.88
C TRP A 210 -7.06 -4.48 -2.34
N PHE A 211 -5.87 -4.70 -2.92
CA PHE A 211 -5.60 -4.36 -4.31
C PHE A 211 -6.47 -5.19 -5.27
N ALA A 212 -6.63 -6.49 -5.01
CA ALA A 212 -7.55 -7.35 -5.76
C ALA A 212 -9.01 -6.88 -5.66
N SER A 213 -9.45 -6.44 -4.48
CA SER A 213 -10.81 -5.93 -4.26
C SER A 213 -11.04 -4.59 -4.98
N ILE A 214 -10.06 -3.68 -4.94
CA ILE A 214 -10.09 -2.41 -5.65
C ILE A 214 -10.14 -2.63 -7.17
N LEU A 215 -9.36 -3.57 -7.71
CA LEU A 215 -9.43 -3.98 -9.12
C LEU A 215 -10.83 -4.48 -9.48
N LYS A 216 -11.36 -5.44 -8.72
CA LYS A 216 -12.69 -6.04 -8.94
C LYS A 216 -13.83 -5.02 -8.86
N SER A 217 -13.71 -4.02 -7.98
CA SER A 217 -14.70 -2.96 -7.81
C SER A 217 -14.79 -1.99 -9.01
N LYS A 218 -13.83 -2.07 -9.95
CA LYS A 218 -13.64 -1.12 -11.08
C LYS A 218 -13.31 0.32 -10.67
N LYS A 219 -13.18 0.62 -9.37
CA LYS A 219 -12.78 1.94 -8.88
C LYS A 219 -11.42 2.37 -9.45
N LEU A 220 -10.45 1.45 -9.50
CA LEU A 220 -9.14 1.76 -10.09
C LEU A 220 -9.26 2.24 -11.55
N HIS A 221 -10.03 1.54 -12.39
CA HIS A 221 -10.24 1.97 -13.78
C HIS A 221 -10.93 3.33 -13.87
N HIS A 222 -11.88 3.60 -12.97
CA HIS A 222 -12.53 4.90 -12.91
C HIS A 222 -11.55 6.03 -12.58
N TRP A 223 -10.70 5.87 -11.56
CA TRP A 223 -9.69 6.88 -11.22
C TRP A 223 -8.65 7.04 -12.33
N TRP A 224 -8.18 5.92 -12.89
CA TRP A 224 -7.18 5.89 -13.96
C TRP A 224 -7.66 6.63 -15.23
N ASN A 225 -8.95 6.51 -15.59
CA ASN A 225 -9.54 7.24 -16.70
C ASN A 225 -9.70 8.76 -16.44
N ASN A 226 -9.54 9.20 -15.19
CA ASN A 226 -9.77 10.56 -14.74
C ASN A 226 -8.54 11.21 -14.07
N LEU A 227 -7.32 10.68 -14.31
CA LEU A 227 -6.07 11.23 -13.75
C LEU A 227 -5.85 12.73 -14.03
N HIS A 228 -6.40 13.24 -15.14
CA HIS A 228 -6.32 14.65 -15.53
C HIS A 228 -7.31 15.56 -14.78
N ARG A 229 -8.23 15.00 -13.98
CA ARG A 229 -9.32 15.71 -13.30
C ARG A 229 -9.74 15.00 -12.01
N LEU A 230 -8.76 14.61 -11.18
CA LEU A 230 -8.99 13.81 -9.98
C LEU A 230 -10.02 14.44 -9.03
N ASP A 231 -10.09 15.77 -8.95
CA ASP A 231 -11.06 16.49 -8.12
C ASP A 231 -12.52 16.14 -8.44
N SER A 232 -12.80 15.77 -9.70
CA SER A 232 -14.16 15.39 -10.13
C SER A 232 -14.59 13.98 -9.72
N VAL A 233 -13.67 13.18 -9.19
CA VAL A 233 -13.91 11.78 -8.79
C VAL A 233 -13.58 11.53 -7.31
N MET A 234 -13.41 12.59 -6.53
CA MET A 234 -13.24 12.52 -5.07
C MET A 234 -14.59 12.27 -4.38
N GLU A 235 -14.57 11.40 -3.38
CA GLU A 235 -15.71 10.98 -2.54
C GLU A 235 -15.27 10.98 -1.06
N HIS A 236 -14.96 12.16 -0.50
CA HIS A 236 -14.43 12.29 0.88
C HIS A 236 -15.47 11.96 1.96
N ASP A 237 -16.74 12.18 1.66
CA ASP A 237 -17.89 11.94 2.54
C ASP A 237 -18.29 10.46 2.65
N LYS A 238 -17.66 9.59 1.85
CA LYS A 238 -17.99 8.16 1.80
C LYS A 238 -16.87 7.27 2.31
N ILE A 239 -17.28 6.21 3.00
CA ILE A 239 -16.46 5.04 3.31
C ILE A 239 -17.08 3.86 2.56
N HIS A 240 -16.39 3.35 1.54
CA HIS A 240 -16.88 2.23 0.75
C HIS A 240 -16.51 0.90 1.41
N LYS A 241 -17.48 0.00 1.62
CA LYS A 241 -17.20 -1.35 2.10
C LYS A 241 -16.85 -2.26 0.93
N LEU A 242 -15.67 -2.87 0.95
CA LEU A 242 -15.18 -3.84 -0.06
C LEU A 242 -14.88 -5.21 0.53
#